data_AF-A0A2N5PY74-F1
#
_entry.id   AF-A0A2N5PY74-F1
#
_cell.length_a   1.000
_cell.length_b   1.000
_cell.length_c   1.000
_cell.angle_alpha   90.00
_cell.angle_beta   90.00
_cell.angle_gamma   90.00
#
_symmetry.space_group_name_H-M   'P 1'
#
loop_
_entity.id
_entity.type
_entity.pdbx_description
1 polymer ?
#
loop_
_entity_poly.entity_id
_entity_poly.type
_entity_poly.pdbx_seq_one_letter_code
_entity_poly.pdbx_strand_id
1 'polypeptide(L)'
;MKTALDFYARGKQKEANADEYDRSRYYSKDRFICPECGEPVHLTGSKYSNHFAHYKKSDVSAECDRRVDGSPTDSVYERIGLPIYMRINSSGDFYLYMGFKALPTALMEKAVAESVKVKIDRKNTYRINTERFSCERTALIPLDYIPLSGHKYHLCYEPVNKTYAISQHWSDYADGFSYEGALFTVSEQGGKKIRHGDSITTDEEYYWVRRQSQLPSFIPGVKMEKCGRLVLKDVSLNVFRGSFSSDISDAEFRCLTVYLRTNLKIHLLEKQPEFIPVWPPVIRSEDGYIVNNREQNIYGYIVSGNDKPKVYVYNGIRKVPDELDSVNNMTCVKVWDQEALVNIDRKYISNGTLLLKRKRNIQTHDAGIYELVGDTYLSFQERDACKYCNKIVFRTENPTDFILVRSDGKIEKNGGIGDFTFEDLNNGDLICVLQSKFLVNIISVSIEEERCNTEINDDVLYQMFEKYKGTKKVRLPYKTRIQIFEMQDKVKLSRKHLVSTLKSNCISAALINVLEEILDE
;
A
#
# COMPACT_ATOMS: atom_id res chain seq x y z
N MET A 1 8.27 11.75 -29.64
CA MET A 1 7.43 10.79 -28.89
C MET A 1 5.94 11.05 -29.18
N LYS A 2 5.07 10.03 -29.08
CA LYS A 2 3.63 10.19 -29.39
C LYS A 2 2.78 10.69 -28.23
N THR A 3 3.18 10.43 -27.00
CA THR A 3 2.42 10.84 -25.80
C THR A 3 3.21 11.81 -24.93
N ALA A 4 2.48 12.69 -24.23
CA ALA A 4 2.97 13.57 -23.18
C ALA A 4 1.92 13.67 -22.07
N LEU A 5 2.31 14.16 -20.88
CA LEU A 5 1.33 14.55 -19.87
C LEU A 5 0.88 15.99 -20.14
N ASP A 6 -0.43 16.20 -20.35
CA ASP A 6 -1.07 17.50 -20.51
C ASP A 6 -1.62 17.99 -19.16
N PHE A 7 -1.20 19.18 -18.75
CA PHE A 7 -1.79 19.92 -17.62
C PHE A 7 -3.04 20.65 -18.11
N TYR A 8 -4.14 19.91 -18.23
CA TYR A 8 -5.37 20.36 -18.89
C TYR A 8 -6.28 21.20 -17.98
N ALA A 9 -6.14 21.07 -16.67
CA ALA A 9 -6.90 21.80 -15.66
C ALA A 9 -6.05 22.06 -14.42
N ARG A 10 -6.59 22.84 -13.48
CA ARG A 10 -5.95 23.18 -12.21
C ARG A 10 -5.42 21.93 -11.51
N GLY A 11 -4.10 21.83 -11.39
CA GLY A 11 -3.40 20.73 -10.72
C GLY A 11 -3.75 19.31 -11.18
N LYS A 12 -4.38 19.16 -12.35
CA LYS A 12 -4.74 17.88 -12.97
C LYS A 12 -3.90 17.64 -14.21
N GLN A 13 -3.53 16.37 -14.41
CA GLN A 13 -2.76 15.94 -15.56
C GLN A 13 -3.43 14.74 -16.22
N LYS A 14 -3.16 14.51 -17.50
CA LYS A 14 -3.55 13.28 -18.20
C LYS A 14 -2.52 12.94 -19.25
N GLU A 15 -2.31 11.66 -19.51
CA GLU A 15 -1.54 11.28 -20.70
C GLU A 15 -2.38 11.53 -21.96
N ALA A 16 -1.82 12.28 -22.89
CA ALA A 16 -2.51 12.71 -24.10
C ALA A 16 -1.68 12.37 -25.34
N ASN A 17 -2.37 12.00 -26.43
CA ASN A 17 -1.73 11.73 -27.71
C ASN A 17 -1.51 13.04 -28.48
N ALA A 18 -0.34 13.19 -29.12
CA ALA A 18 0.01 14.37 -29.90
C ALA A 18 -0.98 14.66 -31.04
N ASP A 19 -1.61 13.63 -31.61
CA ASP A 19 -2.57 13.77 -32.71
C ASP A 19 -3.92 14.36 -32.25
N GLU A 20 -4.17 14.45 -30.95
CA GLU A 20 -5.35 15.13 -30.38
C GLU A 20 -5.23 16.67 -30.42
N TYR A 21 -4.04 17.19 -30.71
CA TYR A 21 -3.75 18.63 -30.63
C TYR A 21 -3.49 19.23 -32.00
N ASP A 22 -3.91 20.48 -32.18
CA ASP A 22 -3.72 21.24 -33.41
C ASP A 22 -2.45 22.10 -33.30
N ARG A 23 -1.42 21.76 -34.07
CA ARG A 23 -0.13 22.48 -34.11
C ARG A 23 -0.24 23.95 -34.50
N SER A 24 -1.33 24.38 -35.13
CA SER A 24 -1.55 25.78 -35.49
C SER A 24 -1.91 26.64 -34.27
N ARG A 25 -2.32 26.01 -33.16
CA ARG A 25 -2.64 26.69 -31.91
C ARG A 25 -1.39 26.94 -31.10
N TYR A 26 -1.38 28.07 -30.41
CA TYR A 26 -0.36 28.36 -29.41
C TYR A 26 -0.65 27.54 -28.14
N TYR A 27 0.33 26.75 -27.73
CA TYR A 27 0.36 26.08 -26.44
C TYR A 27 1.50 26.67 -25.61
N SER A 28 1.25 26.92 -24.33
CA SER A 28 2.32 27.37 -23.43
C SER A 28 3.42 26.30 -23.37
N LYS A 29 4.67 26.76 -23.26
CA LYS A 29 5.88 25.91 -23.15
C LYS A 29 5.79 24.85 -22.06
N ASP A 30 4.98 25.13 -21.04
CA ASP A 30 4.84 24.32 -19.84
C ASP A 30 3.57 23.45 -19.87
N ARG A 31 2.78 23.48 -20.94
CA ARG A 31 1.55 22.69 -20.99
C ARG A 31 1.81 21.18 -20.98
N PHE A 32 2.85 20.75 -21.69
CA PHE A 32 3.16 19.35 -21.89
C PHE A 32 4.49 18.98 -21.23
N ILE A 33 4.54 17.83 -20.56
CA ILE A 33 5.80 17.26 -20.06
C ILE A 33 5.98 15.82 -20.52
N CYS A 34 7.23 15.38 -20.54
CA CYS A 34 7.55 13.98 -20.77
C CYS A 34 7.07 13.10 -19.60
N PRO A 35 6.31 12.02 -19.86
CA PRO A 35 5.86 11.10 -18.81
C PRO A 35 7.01 10.30 -18.18
N GLU A 36 8.18 10.31 -18.81
CA GLU A 36 9.38 9.66 -18.30
C GLU A 36 10.16 10.61 -17.40
N CYS A 37 10.86 11.59 -17.97
CA CYS A 37 11.77 12.46 -17.21
C CYS A 37 11.12 13.70 -16.57
N GLY A 38 9.84 14.00 -16.87
CA GLY A 38 9.14 15.17 -16.33
C GLY A 38 9.58 16.53 -16.90
N GLU A 39 10.47 16.55 -17.90
CA GLU A 39 10.89 17.79 -18.56
C GLU A 39 9.81 18.33 -19.51
N PRO A 40 9.74 19.66 -19.71
CA PRO A 40 8.85 20.26 -20.69
C PRO A 40 9.12 19.75 -22.11
N VAL A 41 8.04 19.57 -22.86
CA VAL A 41 8.08 19.18 -24.28
C VAL A 41 7.15 20.07 -25.09
N HIS A 42 7.44 20.21 -26.38
CA HIS A 42 6.61 20.97 -27.30
C HIS A 42 6.03 20.08 -28.38
N LEU A 43 4.84 20.46 -28.85
CA LEU A 43 4.19 19.85 -29.99
C LEU A 43 4.94 20.24 -31.27
N THR A 44 5.31 19.24 -32.06
CA THR A 44 5.94 19.37 -33.38
C THR A 44 5.37 18.30 -34.30
N GLY A 45 5.65 18.33 -35.60
CA GLY A 45 5.16 17.28 -36.48
C GLY A 45 5.08 17.65 -37.94
N SER A 46 4.56 16.71 -38.72
CA SER A 46 4.35 16.84 -40.16
C SER A 46 2.86 17.02 -40.47
N LYS A 47 2.52 17.13 -41.76
CA LYS A 47 1.11 17.16 -42.22
C LYS A 47 0.30 15.94 -41.80
N TYR A 48 0.94 14.79 -41.58
CA TYR A 48 0.28 13.50 -41.37
C TYR A 48 0.28 13.02 -39.92
N SER A 49 1.09 13.63 -39.05
CA SER A 49 1.37 13.07 -37.74
C SER A 49 2.07 14.08 -36.83
N ASN A 50 1.47 14.31 -35.66
CA ASN A 50 2.02 15.15 -34.61
C ASN A 50 2.82 14.32 -33.62
N HIS A 51 3.79 14.95 -32.98
CA HIS A 51 4.69 14.36 -32.00
C HIS A 51 5.08 15.40 -30.95
N PHE A 52 5.42 14.95 -29.76
CA PHE A 52 6.10 15.79 -28.78
C PHE A 52 7.62 15.64 -28.91
N ALA A 53 8.33 16.76 -28.74
CA ALA A 53 9.79 16.81 -28.73
C ALA A 53 10.31 17.54 -27.50
N HIS A 54 11.41 17.03 -26.95
CA HIS A 54 12.12 17.71 -25.86
C HIS A 54 12.76 19.00 -26.36
N TYR A 55 12.92 19.96 -25.45
CA TYR A 55 13.83 21.07 -25.66
C TYR A 55 15.30 20.62 -25.61
N LYS A 56 16.20 21.49 -26.05
CA LYS A 56 17.66 21.26 -26.02
C LYS A 56 18.11 20.84 -24.61
N LYS A 57 18.92 19.78 -24.54
CA LYS A 57 19.49 19.24 -23.29
C LYS A 57 20.34 20.31 -22.61
N SER A 58 20.26 20.35 -21.28
CA SER A 58 21.06 21.23 -20.41
C SER A 58 21.69 20.41 -19.29
N ASP A 59 22.60 20.99 -18.50
CA ASP A 59 23.28 20.28 -17.40
C ASP A 59 22.30 19.77 -16.32
N VAL A 60 21.15 20.43 -16.16
CA VAL A 60 20.10 19.98 -15.23
C VAL A 60 19.14 18.96 -15.83
N SER A 61 19.23 18.66 -17.13
CA SER A 61 18.30 17.76 -17.78
C SER A 61 18.41 16.35 -17.21
N ALA A 62 17.27 15.74 -16.91
CA ALA A 62 17.21 14.35 -16.49
C ALA A 62 17.50 13.42 -17.69
N GLU A 63 18.06 12.25 -17.41
CA GLU A 63 18.23 11.22 -18.43
C GLU A 63 16.86 10.65 -18.84
N CYS A 64 16.69 10.38 -20.13
CA CYS A 64 15.39 10.07 -20.72
C CYS A 64 15.52 9.26 -22.00
N ASP A 65 14.89 8.08 -22.06
CA ASP A 65 14.93 7.19 -23.23
C ASP A 65 14.18 7.75 -24.43
N ARG A 66 13.22 8.65 -24.18
CA ARG A 66 12.49 9.36 -25.23
C ARG A 66 13.29 10.50 -25.89
N ARG A 67 14.53 10.76 -25.47
CA ARG A 67 15.44 11.66 -26.18
C ARG A 67 16.18 10.89 -27.28
N VAL A 68 16.67 11.61 -28.29
CA VAL A 68 17.40 11.01 -29.42
C VAL A 68 18.75 10.43 -28.97
N ASP A 69 19.36 11.06 -27.95
CA ASP A 69 20.59 10.65 -27.29
C ASP A 69 20.35 9.78 -26.04
N GLY A 70 19.10 9.38 -25.78
CA GLY A 70 18.75 8.56 -24.62
C GLY A 70 19.29 7.14 -24.72
N SER A 71 19.80 6.61 -23.60
CA SER A 71 20.23 5.21 -23.51
C SER A 71 19.29 4.40 -22.61
N PRO A 72 18.56 3.40 -23.14
CA PRO A 72 17.67 2.56 -22.34
C PRO A 72 18.41 1.57 -21.44
N THR A 73 19.74 1.65 -21.38
CA THR A 73 20.61 0.71 -20.66
C THR A 73 20.65 0.92 -19.16
N ASP A 74 20.15 2.04 -18.67
CA ASP A 74 20.38 2.46 -17.30
C ASP A 74 19.30 1.90 -16.38
N SER A 75 19.68 1.56 -15.15
CA SER A 75 18.73 1.17 -14.11
C SER A 75 17.81 2.34 -13.75
N VAL A 76 16.70 2.05 -13.09
CA VAL A 76 15.83 3.11 -12.56
C VAL A 76 16.59 4.04 -11.60
N TYR A 77 17.55 3.53 -10.82
CA TYR A 77 18.28 4.35 -9.86
C TYR A 77 19.33 5.25 -10.53
N GLU A 78 19.98 4.76 -11.59
CA GLU A 78 20.89 5.55 -12.43
C GLU A 78 20.18 6.77 -13.02
N ARG A 79 18.97 6.56 -13.56
CA ARG A 79 18.14 7.58 -14.23
C ARG A 79 17.56 8.62 -13.29
N ILE A 80 17.22 8.23 -12.07
CA ILE A 80 16.59 9.17 -11.15
C ILE A 80 17.71 10.08 -10.60
N GLY A 81 18.85 9.53 -10.16
CA GLY A 81 19.91 10.25 -9.42
C GLY A 81 19.99 9.85 -7.93
N LEU A 82 21.02 10.28 -7.20
CA LEU A 82 21.11 10.08 -5.75
C LEU A 82 20.30 11.13 -4.96
N PRO A 83 19.58 10.73 -3.88
CA PRO A 83 18.74 11.64 -3.11
C PRO A 83 19.57 12.60 -2.26
N ILE A 84 19.07 13.81 -2.07
CA ILE A 84 19.62 14.77 -1.12
C ILE A 84 18.64 14.89 0.02
N TYR A 85 19.17 14.78 1.22
CA TYR A 85 18.44 14.95 2.46
C TYR A 85 18.91 16.20 3.17
N MET A 86 17.99 16.77 3.93
CA MET A 86 18.25 17.81 4.90
C MET A 86 17.92 17.25 6.27
N ARG A 87 18.82 17.44 7.24
CA ARG A 87 18.58 17.04 8.63
C ARG A 87 18.61 18.24 9.54
N ILE A 88 17.70 18.26 10.51
CA ILE A 88 17.65 19.27 11.55
C ILE A 88 18.43 18.77 12.77
N ASN A 89 19.26 19.61 13.37
CA ASN A 89 19.91 19.31 14.63
C ASN A 89 19.07 19.83 15.82
N SER A 90 19.52 19.57 17.04
CA SER A 90 18.87 20.05 18.26
C SER A 90 18.83 21.57 18.40
N SER A 91 19.69 22.31 17.70
CA SER A 91 19.70 23.78 17.70
C SER A 91 18.77 24.40 16.64
N GLY A 92 18.06 23.59 15.85
CA GLY A 92 17.20 24.06 14.77
C GLY A 92 17.95 24.46 13.48
N ASP A 93 19.25 24.18 13.41
CA ASP A 93 20.06 24.36 12.21
C ASP A 93 19.94 23.12 11.33
N PHE A 94 19.89 23.36 10.02
CA PHE A 94 19.76 22.31 9.02
C PHE A 94 21.11 22.02 8.35
N TYR A 95 21.32 20.76 7.98
CA TYR A 95 22.53 20.29 7.29
C TYR A 95 22.16 19.40 6.10
N LEU A 96 22.97 19.45 5.02
CA LEU A 96 22.74 18.64 3.83
C LEU A 96 23.50 17.31 3.88
N TYR A 97 22.86 16.30 3.31
CA TYR A 97 23.42 14.97 3.15
C TYR A 97 23.06 14.40 1.78
N MET A 98 23.99 13.69 1.17
CA MET A 98 23.71 12.82 0.03
C MET A 98 23.37 11.43 0.56
N GLY A 99 22.23 10.90 0.13
CA GLY A 99 21.79 9.55 0.49
C GLY A 99 22.31 8.51 -0.48
N PHE A 100 23.03 7.53 0.04
CA PHE A 100 23.49 6.36 -0.67
C PHE A 100 22.67 5.17 -0.23
N LYS A 101 21.85 4.65 -1.14
CA LYS A 101 20.99 3.51 -0.88
C LYS A 101 21.80 2.30 -0.39
N ALA A 102 21.18 1.46 0.43
CA ALA A 102 21.78 0.20 0.85
C ALA A 102 22.23 -0.64 -0.36
N LEU A 103 23.48 -1.13 -0.34
CA LEU A 103 23.97 -2.09 -1.33
C LEU A 103 23.70 -3.52 -0.87
N PRO A 104 23.46 -4.48 -1.80
CA PRO A 104 23.48 -5.89 -1.45
C PRO A 104 24.79 -6.29 -0.77
N THR A 105 24.73 -7.14 0.27
CA THR A 105 25.91 -7.54 1.06
C THR A 105 27.05 -8.08 0.18
N ALA A 106 26.74 -8.96 -0.77
CA ALA A 106 27.73 -9.50 -1.71
C ALA A 106 28.40 -8.41 -2.57
N LEU A 107 27.65 -7.36 -2.94
CA LEU A 107 28.20 -6.24 -3.71
C LEU A 107 29.08 -5.34 -2.83
N MET A 108 28.69 -5.11 -1.57
CA MET A 108 29.51 -4.40 -0.60
C MET A 108 30.84 -5.12 -0.33
N GLU A 109 30.81 -6.43 -0.09
CA GLU A 109 32.00 -7.26 0.13
C GLU A 109 32.96 -7.19 -1.08
N LYS A 110 32.40 -7.32 -2.29
CA LYS A 110 33.17 -7.16 -3.53
C LYS A 110 33.80 -5.77 -3.64
N ALA A 111 33.04 -4.71 -3.36
CA ALA A 111 33.54 -3.34 -3.42
C ALA A 111 34.69 -3.10 -2.42
N VAL A 112 34.61 -3.69 -1.22
CA VAL A 112 35.68 -3.62 -0.21
C VAL A 112 36.94 -4.35 -0.68
N ALA A 113 36.80 -5.58 -1.18
CA ALA A 113 37.90 -6.39 -1.70
C ALA A 113 38.60 -5.72 -2.89
N GLU A 114 37.82 -5.10 -3.77
CA GLU A 114 38.31 -4.39 -4.95
C GLU A 114 38.76 -2.96 -4.66
N SER A 115 38.67 -2.51 -3.39
CA SER A 115 39.04 -1.17 -2.92
C SER A 115 38.37 -0.04 -3.70
N VAL A 116 37.09 -0.23 -4.03
CA VAL A 116 36.31 0.73 -4.80
C VAL A 116 36.09 2.02 -4.01
N LYS A 117 36.13 3.14 -4.71
CA LYS A 117 35.93 4.49 -4.16
C LYS A 117 34.85 5.22 -4.94
N VAL A 118 34.16 6.11 -4.25
CA VAL A 118 33.27 7.11 -4.83
C VAL A 118 33.88 8.50 -4.59
N LYS A 119 33.93 9.32 -5.63
CA LYS A 119 34.33 10.74 -5.54
C LYS A 119 33.15 11.63 -5.86
N ILE A 120 32.95 12.68 -5.07
CA ILE A 120 31.90 13.69 -5.28
C ILE A 120 32.58 15.00 -5.70
N ASP A 121 32.25 15.48 -6.90
CA ASP A 121 32.83 16.65 -7.59
C ASP A 121 34.37 16.70 -7.58
N ARG A 122 35.01 15.53 -7.55
CA ARG A 122 36.48 15.36 -7.39
C ARG A 122 37.07 16.01 -6.12
N LYS A 123 36.22 16.50 -5.20
CA LYS A 123 36.63 17.13 -3.94
C LYS A 123 36.73 16.11 -2.82
N ASN A 124 35.66 15.34 -2.63
CA ASN A 124 35.55 14.38 -1.54
C ASN A 124 35.67 12.98 -2.09
N THR A 125 36.53 12.15 -1.50
CA THR A 125 36.74 10.75 -1.90
C THR A 125 36.45 9.83 -0.73
N TYR A 126 35.58 8.84 -0.93
CA TYR A 126 35.20 7.88 0.10
C TYR A 126 35.43 6.46 -0.42
N ARG A 127 36.04 5.61 0.43
CA ARG A 127 36.10 4.17 0.15
C ARG A 127 34.73 3.55 0.44
N ILE A 128 34.27 2.69 -0.46
CA ILE A 128 33.02 1.96 -0.28
C ILE A 128 33.29 0.80 0.68
N ASN A 129 32.77 0.94 1.91
CA ASN A 129 32.87 -0.04 2.98
C ASN A 129 31.69 0.09 3.96
N THR A 130 31.59 -0.83 4.92
CA THR A 130 30.52 -0.89 5.93
C THR A 130 30.66 0.13 7.06
N GLU A 131 31.79 0.85 7.14
CA GLU A 131 31.99 1.91 8.14
C GLU A 131 31.24 3.19 7.76
N ARG A 132 31.17 3.49 6.45
CA ARG A 132 30.53 4.72 5.93
C ARG A 132 29.25 4.47 5.16
N PHE A 133 29.12 3.29 4.57
CA PHE A 133 27.94 2.87 3.81
C PHE A 133 27.26 1.69 4.49
N SER A 134 26.05 1.35 4.07
CA SER A 134 25.24 0.32 4.73
C SER A 134 24.71 -0.70 3.73
N CYS A 135 24.47 -1.91 4.23
CA CYS A 135 23.76 -2.98 3.50
C CYS A 135 22.27 -3.05 3.89
N GLU A 136 21.82 -2.24 4.85
CA GLU A 136 20.49 -2.35 5.45
C GLU A 136 19.64 -1.10 5.25
N ARG A 137 20.25 0.08 5.35
CA ARG A 137 19.57 1.38 5.28
C ARG A 137 20.31 2.36 4.37
N THR A 138 19.66 3.46 4.01
CA THR A 138 20.32 4.55 3.30
C THR A 138 21.41 5.17 4.20
N ALA A 139 22.64 5.24 3.69
CA ALA A 139 23.74 5.92 4.34
C ALA A 139 23.75 7.40 3.95
N LEU A 140 23.93 8.29 4.91
CA LEU A 140 23.91 9.74 4.71
C LEU A 140 25.33 10.29 4.78
N ILE A 141 25.85 10.76 3.65
CA ILE A 141 27.17 11.39 3.55
C ILE A 141 26.99 12.91 3.59
N PRO A 142 27.61 13.63 4.54
CA PRO A 142 27.41 15.07 4.69
C PRO A 142 27.91 15.84 3.45
N LEU A 143 27.16 16.88 3.09
CA LEU A 143 27.49 17.83 2.03
C LEU A 143 27.69 19.21 2.64
N ASP A 144 28.86 19.79 2.40
CA ASP A 144 29.28 21.08 2.95
C ASP A 144 29.21 22.22 1.91
N TYR A 145 28.73 21.93 0.69
CA TYR A 145 28.53 22.90 -0.38
C TYR A 145 27.33 22.52 -1.27
N ILE A 146 26.88 23.50 -2.05
CA ILE A 146 25.93 23.32 -3.16
C ILE A 146 26.63 23.76 -4.45
N PRO A 147 26.56 22.99 -5.55
CA PRO A 147 27.06 23.38 -6.86
C PRO A 147 26.51 24.74 -7.28
N LEU A 148 27.17 25.36 -8.27
CA LEU A 148 26.65 26.58 -8.88
C LEU A 148 25.22 26.35 -9.38
N SER A 149 24.40 27.40 -9.34
CA SER A 149 22.99 27.30 -9.70
C SER A 149 22.83 26.74 -11.11
N GLY A 150 21.98 25.72 -11.26
CA GLY A 150 21.79 25.05 -12.54
C GLY A 150 22.84 23.97 -12.85
N HIS A 151 23.63 23.53 -11.88
CA HIS A 151 24.51 22.37 -12.01
C HIS A 151 24.12 21.26 -11.02
N LYS A 152 24.50 20.03 -11.36
CA LYS A 152 24.33 18.82 -10.54
C LYS A 152 25.59 18.56 -9.71
N TYR A 153 25.46 17.74 -8.68
CA TYR A 153 26.62 17.06 -8.12
C TYR A 153 26.99 15.92 -9.07
N HIS A 154 28.28 15.76 -9.33
CA HIS A 154 28.83 14.69 -10.16
C HIS A 154 29.58 13.69 -9.29
N LEU A 155 29.29 12.42 -9.49
CA LEU A 155 29.95 11.32 -8.84
C LEU A 155 30.77 10.54 -9.86
N CYS A 156 31.94 10.09 -9.44
CA CYS A 156 32.68 9.08 -10.20
C CYS A 156 33.11 7.93 -9.31
N TYR A 157 33.09 6.74 -9.88
CA TYR A 157 33.45 5.50 -9.20
C TYR A 157 34.77 4.99 -9.75
N GLU A 158 35.69 4.61 -8.85
CA GLU A 158 37.03 4.15 -9.21
C GLU A 158 37.36 2.83 -8.51
N PRO A 159 37.98 1.85 -9.21
CA PRO A 159 38.37 1.91 -10.62
C PRO A 159 37.21 1.57 -11.57
N VAL A 160 37.11 2.29 -12.70
CA VAL A 160 35.95 2.26 -13.63
C VAL A 160 35.58 0.85 -14.12
N ASN A 161 36.59 -0.01 -14.32
CA ASN A 161 36.38 -1.38 -14.80
C ASN A 161 35.73 -2.33 -13.76
N LYS A 162 35.52 -1.88 -12.52
CA LYS A 162 34.96 -2.68 -11.43
C LYS A 162 33.66 -2.13 -10.87
N THR A 163 33.17 -1.01 -11.39
CA THR A 163 32.11 -0.22 -10.74
C THR A 163 30.75 -0.36 -11.40
N TYR A 164 30.63 -1.11 -12.49
CA TYR A 164 29.37 -1.25 -13.23
C TYR A 164 28.20 -1.71 -12.34
N ALA A 165 28.39 -2.75 -11.52
CA ALA A 165 27.33 -3.22 -10.63
C ALA A 165 26.94 -2.19 -9.56
N ILE A 166 27.87 -1.32 -9.15
CA ILE A 166 27.59 -0.24 -8.19
C ILE A 166 26.82 0.89 -8.87
N SER A 167 27.15 1.25 -10.11
CA SER A 167 26.44 2.30 -10.83
C SER A 167 24.95 1.96 -10.97
N GLN A 168 24.61 0.69 -11.19
CA GLN A 168 23.22 0.22 -11.25
C GLN A 168 22.41 0.49 -9.97
N HIS A 169 23.05 0.65 -8.82
CA HIS A 169 22.41 1.01 -7.55
C HIS A 169 22.57 2.49 -7.20
N TRP A 170 23.69 3.10 -7.57
CA TRP A 170 24.04 4.48 -7.26
C TRP A 170 24.36 5.26 -8.53
N SER A 171 23.54 6.26 -8.81
CA SER A 171 23.73 7.16 -9.94
C SER A 171 25.02 7.96 -9.84
N ASP A 172 25.57 8.33 -10.99
CA ASP A 172 26.72 9.21 -11.13
C ASP A 172 26.38 10.70 -10.94
N TYR A 173 25.17 11.03 -10.52
CA TYR A 173 24.79 12.40 -10.17
C TYR A 173 23.78 12.52 -9.03
N ALA A 174 23.68 13.73 -8.46
CA ALA A 174 22.55 14.17 -7.65
C ALA A 174 22.15 15.60 -8.05
N ASP A 175 20.87 15.95 -7.89
CA ASP A 175 20.40 17.29 -8.24
C ASP A 175 21.04 18.37 -7.37
N GLY A 176 21.54 19.45 -7.99
CA GLY A 176 21.85 20.69 -7.27
C GLY A 176 20.60 21.52 -6.99
N PHE A 177 20.82 22.79 -6.65
CA PHE A 177 19.74 23.73 -6.35
C PHE A 177 19.50 24.66 -7.54
N SER A 178 18.26 25.09 -7.70
CA SER A 178 17.93 26.21 -8.60
C SER A 178 18.32 27.54 -7.95
N TYR A 179 18.25 28.62 -8.73
CA TYR A 179 18.65 29.95 -8.25
C TYR A 179 17.76 30.42 -7.08
N GLU A 180 16.45 30.15 -7.20
CA GLU A 180 15.46 30.38 -6.14
C GLU A 180 15.48 29.32 -5.03
N GLY A 181 16.47 28.41 -5.06
CA GLY A 181 16.71 27.41 -4.03
C GLY A 181 16.17 26.02 -4.36
N ALA A 182 15.68 25.32 -3.32
CA ALA A 182 15.15 23.97 -3.44
C ALA A 182 14.05 23.71 -2.38
N LEU A 183 13.11 22.83 -2.73
CA LEU A 183 12.11 22.31 -1.80
C LEU A 183 12.50 20.95 -1.23
N PHE A 184 12.08 20.69 -0.01
CA PHE A 184 12.21 19.41 0.68
C PHE A 184 10.87 19.02 1.30
N THR A 185 10.60 17.72 1.38
CA THR A 185 9.49 17.19 2.18
C THR A 185 9.68 17.50 3.67
N VAL A 186 8.62 17.45 4.46
CA VAL A 186 8.69 17.61 5.93
C VAL A 186 8.55 16.25 6.61
N SER A 187 9.47 15.94 7.52
CA SER A 187 9.50 14.75 8.37
C SER A 187 10.12 15.10 9.73
N GLU A 188 10.01 14.21 10.71
CA GLU A 188 10.54 14.43 12.06
C GLU A 188 12.05 14.71 12.09
N GLN A 189 12.81 14.13 11.16
CA GLN A 189 14.28 14.26 11.12
C GLN A 189 14.75 15.37 10.15
N GLY A 190 13.84 16.05 9.46
CA GLY A 190 14.14 17.00 8.40
C GLY A 190 13.37 16.66 7.13
N GLY A 191 14.04 16.53 5.98
CA GLY A 191 13.34 16.37 4.70
C GLY A 191 14.17 15.78 3.58
N LYS A 192 13.50 15.24 2.56
CA LYS A 192 14.12 14.79 1.30
C LYS A 192 13.87 15.83 0.21
N LYS A 193 14.91 16.21 -0.54
CA LYS A 193 14.83 17.18 -1.63
C LYS A 193 13.86 16.69 -2.70
N ILE A 194 12.97 17.58 -3.13
CA ILE A 194 12.11 17.38 -4.30
C ILE A 194 12.96 17.66 -5.53
N ARG A 195 13.00 16.70 -6.44
CA ARG A 195 13.87 16.77 -7.62
C ARG A 195 13.33 17.70 -8.70
N HIS A 196 14.25 18.16 -9.54
CA HIS A 196 13.84 18.83 -10.75
C HIS A 196 13.04 17.85 -11.62
N GLY A 197 11.93 18.34 -12.16
CA GLY A 197 10.96 17.57 -12.91
C GLY A 197 9.95 16.84 -12.03
N ASP A 198 10.06 16.78 -10.70
CA ASP A 198 9.09 16.13 -9.83
C ASP A 198 7.93 17.06 -9.43
N SER A 199 6.88 16.46 -8.84
CA SER A 199 5.64 17.15 -8.47
C SER A 199 5.55 17.39 -6.97
N ILE A 200 4.78 18.41 -6.59
CA ILE A 200 4.35 18.73 -5.23
C ILE A 200 2.84 18.92 -5.18
N THR A 201 2.28 18.85 -3.98
CA THR A 201 0.84 19.02 -3.70
C THR A 201 0.53 20.34 -3.01
N THR A 202 -0.62 20.93 -3.29
CA THR A 202 -1.16 22.02 -2.46
C THR A 202 -1.50 21.56 -1.04
N ASP A 203 -1.46 22.49 -0.09
CA ASP A 203 -1.79 22.30 1.34
C ASP A 203 -0.95 21.26 2.10
N GLU A 204 0.07 20.71 1.45
CA GLU A 204 1.10 19.88 2.08
C GLU A 204 2.27 20.77 2.53
N GLU A 205 2.88 20.41 3.66
CA GLU A 205 4.02 21.16 4.20
C GLU A 205 5.33 20.79 3.50
N TYR A 206 6.11 21.82 3.18
CA TYR A 206 7.44 21.72 2.60
C TYR A 206 8.41 22.64 3.33
N TYR A 207 9.68 22.24 3.35
CA TYR A 207 10.76 23.19 3.59
C TYR A 207 11.19 23.82 2.27
N TRP A 208 11.32 25.15 2.23
CA TRP A 208 11.91 25.88 1.12
C TRP A 208 13.23 26.51 1.56
N VAL A 209 14.33 26.00 1.02
CA VAL A 209 15.68 26.54 1.27
C VAL A 209 16.00 27.59 0.22
N ARG A 210 16.39 28.81 0.65
CA ARG A 210 16.63 29.95 -0.23
C ARG A 210 17.84 30.78 0.16
N ARG A 211 18.45 31.44 -0.83
CA ARG A 211 19.50 32.45 -0.60
C ARG A 211 18.92 33.74 -0.02
N GLN A 212 17.78 34.16 -0.57
CA GLN A 212 17.06 35.36 -0.17
C GLN A 212 16.43 35.18 1.21
N SER A 213 16.40 36.25 1.99
CA SER A 213 15.85 36.28 3.36
C SER A 213 14.33 36.42 3.42
N GLN A 214 13.67 36.69 2.28
CA GLN A 214 12.24 36.93 2.19
C GLN A 214 11.62 36.11 1.06
N LEU A 215 10.42 35.58 1.29
CA LEU A 215 9.58 34.92 0.29
C LEU A 215 9.15 35.89 -0.83
N PRO A 216 8.92 35.41 -2.06
CA PRO A 216 8.49 36.27 -3.16
C PRO A 216 7.06 36.77 -2.90
N SER A 217 6.92 37.98 -2.36
CA SER A 217 5.64 38.57 -1.97
C SER A 217 4.66 38.78 -3.13
N PHE A 218 5.17 38.85 -4.36
CA PHE A 218 4.38 39.00 -5.58
C PHE A 218 3.75 37.68 -6.07
N ILE A 219 4.11 36.54 -5.48
CA ILE A 219 3.57 35.23 -5.84
C ILE A 219 2.44 34.86 -4.88
N PRO A 220 1.20 34.70 -5.38
CA PRO A 220 0.06 34.33 -4.54
C PRO A 220 0.18 32.88 -4.04
N GLY A 221 -0.50 32.59 -2.94
CA GLY A 221 -0.65 31.23 -2.42
C GLY A 221 0.57 30.67 -1.68
N VAL A 222 1.68 31.41 -1.53
CA VAL A 222 2.82 30.98 -0.71
C VAL A 222 2.52 31.27 0.76
N LYS A 223 2.25 30.23 1.56
CA LYS A 223 1.97 30.32 3.00
C LYS A 223 3.12 29.67 3.77
N MET A 224 4.22 30.39 3.94
CA MET A 224 5.41 29.86 4.61
C MET A 224 6.06 30.89 5.53
N GLU A 225 6.73 30.41 6.57
CA GLU A 225 7.43 31.22 7.56
C GLU A 225 8.87 30.73 7.72
N LYS A 226 9.78 31.65 8.04
CA LYS A 226 11.18 31.30 8.27
C LYS A 226 11.29 30.46 9.54
N CYS A 227 11.83 29.25 9.45
CA CYS A 227 11.93 28.32 10.57
C CYS A 227 13.38 27.97 10.95
N GLY A 228 14.38 28.35 10.16
CA GLY A 228 15.77 28.10 10.48
C GLY A 228 16.75 28.52 9.38
N ARG A 229 17.95 27.95 9.45
CA ARG A 229 19.01 28.16 8.45
C ARG A 229 19.67 26.85 8.08
N LEU A 230 20.02 26.70 6.81
CA LEU A 230 20.84 25.60 6.31
C LEU A 230 22.30 26.03 6.38
N VAL A 231 23.10 25.30 7.15
CA VAL A 231 24.52 25.58 7.40
C VAL A 231 25.37 24.78 6.42
N LEU A 232 26.19 25.50 5.65
CA LEU A 232 27.23 24.95 4.80
C LEU A 232 28.59 25.50 5.27
N LYS A 233 29.70 25.06 4.66
CA LYS A 233 31.06 25.42 5.12
C LYS A 233 31.29 26.92 5.19
N ASP A 234 30.96 27.63 4.12
CA ASP A 234 31.29 29.06 3.94
C ASP A 234 30.05 29.95 3.78
N VAL A 235 28.84 29.37 3.82
CA VAL A 235 27.59 30.10 3.58
C VAL A 235 26.45 29.49 4.39
N SER A 236 25.48 30.31 4.74
CA SER A 236 24.20 29.83 5.28
C SER A 236 23.05 30.29 4.40
N LEU A 237 22.02 29.44 4.28
CA LEU A 237 20.81 29.71 3.53
C LEU A 237 19.62 29.78 4.49
N ASN A 238 18.56 30.48 4.09
CA ASN A 238 17.33 30.59 4.87
C ASN A 238 16.44 29.39 4.61
N VAL A 239 15.85 28.83 5.66
CA VAL A 239 14.86 27.74 5.55
C VAL A 239 13.51 28.27 5.97
N PHE A 240 12.53 28.14 5.07
CA PHE A 240 11.13 28.44 5.33
C PHE A 240 10.34 27.13 5.42
N ARG A 241 9.30 27.10 6.24
CA ARG A 241 8.37 25.98 6.36
C ARG A 241 6.95 26.46 6.12
N GLY A 242 6.17 25.69 5.39
CA GLY A 242 4.74 25.90 5.21
C GLY A 242 4.25 25.25 3.92
N SER A 243 3.18 25.78 3.32
CA SER A 243 2.51 25.14 2.19
C SER A 243 2.19 26.10 1.05
N PHE A 244 1.75 25.53 -0.06
CA PHE A 244 1.16 26.25 -1.19
C PHE A 244 -0.35 26.10 -1.14
N SER A 245 -1.07 27.21 -1.01
CA SER A 245 -2.52 27.24 -0.77
C SER A 245 -3.31 26.71 -1.97
N SER A 246 -4.23 25.77 -1.74
CA SER A 246 -5.30 25.48 -2.71
C SER A 246 -6.39 26.55 -2.73
N ASP A 247 -6.51 27.35 -1.68
CA ASP A 247 -7.49 28.45 -1.58
C ASP A 247 -6.95 29.73 -2.26
N ILE A 248 -6.92 29.71 -3.60
CA ILE A 248 -6.55 30.81 -4.49
C ILE A 248 -7.34 30.68 -5.80
N SER A 249 -7.49 31.77 -6.56
CA SER A 249 -8.15 31.72 -7.87
C SER A 249 -7.35 30.92 -8.91
N ASP A 250 -7.98 30.49 -10.00
CA ASP A 250 -7.30 29.74 -11.07
C ASP A 250 -6.20 30.55 -11.77
N ALA A 251 -6.38 31.88 -11.86
CA ALA A 251 -5.36 32.76 -12.42
C ALA A 251 -4.12 32.84 -11.52
N GLU A 252 -4.32 32.91 -10.20
CA GLU A 252 -3.26 32.89 -9.19
C GLU A 252 -2.56 31.54 -9.13
N PHE A 253 -3.33 30.44 -9.18
CA PHE A 253 -2.77 29.09 -9.24
C PHE A 253 -1.88 28.89 -10.48
N ARG A 254 -2.30 29.42 -11.63
CA ARG A 254 -1.49 29.42 -12.85
C ARG A 254 -0.20 30.23 -12.67
N CYS A 255 -0.27 31.41 -12.05
CA CYS A 255 0.90 32.24 -11.74
C CYS A 255 1.90 31.49 -10.85
N LEU A 256 1.41 30.89 -9.76
CA LEU A 256 2.21 30.07 -8.85
C LEU A 256 2.84 28.87 -9.56
N THR A 257 2.07 28.13 -10.36
CA THR A 257 2.56 26.97 -11.12
C THR A 257 3.68 27.37 -12.08
N VAL A 258 3.50 28.46 -12.83
CA VAL A 258 4.53 28.98 -13.75
C VAL A 258 5.79 29.39 -12.99
N TYR A 259 5.63 30.05 -11.83
CA TYR A 259 6.76 30.45 -10.99
C TYR A 259 7.54 29.23 -10.50
N LEU A 260 6.88 28.23 -9.91
CA LEU A 260 7.51 27.03 -9.38
C LEU A 260 8.22 26.23 -10.47
N ARG A 261 7.59 26.08 -11.64
CA ARG A 261 8.19 25.35 -12.76
C ARG A 261 9.37 26.10 -13.36
N THR A 262 9.30 27.41 -13.49
CA THR A 262 10.38 28.20 -14.10
C THR A 262 11.58 28.31 -13.18
N ASN A 263 11.33 28.53 -11.88
CA ASN A 263 12.38 28.93 -10.93
C ASN A 263 12.87 27.82 -10.01
N LEU A 264 12.04 26.79 -9.74
CA LEU A 264 12.40 25.63 -8.93
C LEU A 264 12.40 24.31 -9.72
N LYS A 265 11.94 24.35 -10.98
CA LYS A 265 11.84 23.20 -11.89
C LYS A 265 10.95 22.08 -11.36
N ILE A 266 9.88 22.39 -10.65
CA ILE A 266 8.93 21.42 -10.10
C ILE A 266 7.51 21.68 -10.62
N HIS A 267 6.63 20.68 -10.53
CA HIS A 267 5.23 20.77 -10.96
C HIS A 267 4.30 20.85 -9.75
N LEU A 268 3.32 21.76 -9.78
CA LEU A 268 2.28 21.83 -8.75
C LEU A 268 1.04 21.05 -9.17
N LEU A 269 0.61 20.11 -8.34
CA LEU A 269 -0.60 19.30 -8.49
C LEU A 269 -1.56 19.55 -7.34
N GLU A 270 -2.86 19.33 -7.56
CA GLU A 270 -3.85 19.34 -6.48
C GLU A 270 -3.67 18.15 -5.54
N LYS A 271 -3.28 17.01 -6.12
CA LYS A 271 -2.93 15.79 -5.38
C LYS A 271 -1.78 15.09 -6.08
N GLN A 272 -0.65 14.95 -5.41
CA GLN A 272 0.45 14.14 -5.94
C GLN A 272 0.04 12.66 -5.98
N PRO A 273 0.38 11.95 -7.07
CA PRO A 273 0.14 10.52 -7.15
C PRO A 273 0.98 9.74 -6.13
N GLU A 274 0.35 8.80 -5.41
CA GLU A 274 0.98 7.98 -4.38
C GLU A 274 0.39 6.56 -4.37
N PHE A 275 1.24 5.56 -4.12
CA PHE A 275 0.81 4.22 -3.77
C PHE A 275 0.86 4.05 -2.24
N ILE A 276 -0.30 3.75 -1.64
CA ILE A 276 -0.47 3.53 -0.20
C ILE A 276 -0.70 2.03 0.02
N PRO A 277 0.27 1.29 0.59
CA PRO A 277 0.07 -0.12 0.89
C PRO A 277 -1.05 -0.32 1.92
N VAL A 278 -1.93 -1.27 1.65
CA VAL A 278 -3.07 -1.63 2.52
C VAL A 278 -2.85 -3.01 3.13
N TRP A 279 -2.35 -3.96 2.34
CA TRP A 279 -2.12 -5.33 2.78
C TRP A 279 -0.95 -5.97 2.04
N PRO A 280 -0.11 -6.80 2.67
CA PRO A 280 -0.04 -7.12 4.09
C PRO A 280 0.42 -5.92 4.94
N PRO A 281 0.33 -5.99 6.28
CA PRO A 281 0.74 -4.87 7.12
C PRO A 281 2.23 -4.53 6.96
N VAL A 282 2.49 -3.27 6.63
CA VAL A 282 3.82 -2.72 6.40
C VAL A 282 4.22 -1.73 7.50
N ILE A 283 5.52 -1.47 7.61
CA ILE A 283 6.05 -0.44 8.53
C ILE A 283 6.52 0.70 7.66
N ARG A 284 5.98 1.90 7.87
CA ARG A 284 6.46 3.10 7.21
C ARG A 284 7.84 3.47 7.78
N SER A 285 8.80 3.69 6.90
CA SER A 285 10.12 4.26 7.19
C SER A 285 10.31 5.55 6.40
N GLU A 286 11.42 6.25 6.63
CA GLU A 286 11.75 7.45 5.84
C GLU A 286 11.96 7.14 4.35
N ASP A 287 12.52 5.97 4.05
CA ASP A 287 12.87 5.56 2.69
C ASP A 287 11.69 4.89 1.94
N GLY A 288 10.59 4.56 2.62
CA GLY A 288 9.42 3.92 2.04
C GLY A 288 8.67 3.02 3.02
N TYR A 289 8.28 1.83 2.58
CA TYR A 289 7.57 0.84 3.40
C TYR A 289 8.38 -0.44 3.50
N ILE A 290 8.63 -0.88 4.72
CA ILE A 290 9.23 -2.17 4.99
C ILE A 290 8.16 -3.25 4.82
N VAL A 291 8.52 -4.31 4.11
CA VAL A 291 7.70 -5.49 3.81
C VAL A 291 8.42 -6.72 4.39
N ASN A 292 7.66 -7.69 4.92
CA ASN A 292 8.26 -8.93 5.40
C ASN A 292 8.82 -9.74 4.23
N ASN A 293 10.04 -10.28 4.35
CA ASN A 293 10.72 -11.05 3.30
C ASN A 293 9.88 -12.20 2.69
N ARG A 294 8.95 -12.79 3.46
CA ARG A 294 8.08 -13.87 2.98
C ARG A 294 6.99 -13.39 2.02
N GLU A 295 6.61 -12.12 2.13
CA GLU A 295 5.54 -11.53 1.34
C GLU A 295 6.04 -11.16 -0.04
N GLN A 296 5.26 -11.50 -1.06
CA GLN A 296 5.55 -11.17 -2.46
C GLN A 296 4.51 -10.24 -3.07
N ASN A 297 3.26 -10.28 -2.58
CA ASN A 297 2.15 -9.53 -3.16
C ASN A 297 1.71 -8.45 -2.18
N ILE A 298 1.84 -7.19 -2.58
CA ILE A 298 1.47 -6.03 -1.78
C ILE A 298 0.31 -5.31 -2.45
N TYR A 299 -0.86 -5.40 -1.84
CA TYR A 299 -2.06 -4.70 -2.24
C TYR A 299 -2.03 -3.29 -1.68
N GLY A 300 -2.34 -2.31 -2.52
CA GLY A 300 -2.39 -0.93 -2.08
C GLY A 300 -3.41 -0.11 -2.86
N TYR A 301 -3.75 1.02 -2.24
CA TYR A 301 -4.62 2.04 -2.80
C TYR A 301 -3.79 3.05 -3.58
N ILE A 302 -4.29 3.46 -4.74
CA ILE A 302 -3.68 4.43 -5.63
C ILE A 302 -4.39 5.76 -5.42
N VAL A 303 -3.63 6.73 -4.95
CA VAL A 303 -4.04 8.12 -4.95
C VAL A 303 -3.51 8.73 -6.23
N SER A 304 -4.38 9.32 -7.05
CA SER A 304 -3.97 10.12 -8.21
C SER A 304 -5.07 11.13 -8.54
N GLY A 305 -4.67 12.27 -9.11
CA GLY A 305 -5.60 13.23 -9.71
C GLY A 305 -6.06 12.85 -11.12
N ASN A 306 -5.55 11.74 -11.68
CA ASN A 306 -5.85 11.29 -13.04
C ASN A 306 -7.06 10.34 -13.05
N ASP A 307 -7.92 10.46 -14.06
CA ASP A 307 -9.09 9.58 -14.23
C ASP A 307 -8.70 8.11 -14.45
N LYS A 308 -7.52 7.87 -15.04
CA LYS A 308 -6.96 6.54 -15.31
C LYS A 308 -5.49 6.52 -14.89
N PRO A 309 -5.18 6.26 -13.61
CA PRO A 309 -3.82 6.25 -13.15
C PRO A 309 -3.06 5.07 -13.75
N LYS A 310 -1.79 5.30 -14.10
CA LYS A 310 -0.88 4.24 -14.56
C LYS A 310 0.11 3.89 -13.48
N VAL A 311 0.34 2.61 -13.25
CA VAL A 311 1.27 2.14 -12.22
C VAL A 311 2.49 1.52 -12.90
N TYR A 312 3.69 1.95 -12.49
CA TYR A 312 4.96 1.46 -12.97
C TYR A 312 5.75 0.85 -11.82
N VAL A 313 6.06 -0.44 -11.90
CA VAL A 313 6.77 -1.16 -10.84
C VAL A 313 8.16 -1.58 -11.32
N TYR A 314 9.19 -1.11 -10.63
CA TYR A 314 10.58 -1.53 -10.85
C TYR A 314 11.01 -2.46 -9.72
N ASN A 315 11.20 -3.73 -10.02
CA ASN A 315 11.79 -4.68 -9.09
C ASN A 315 13.33 -4.53 -9.12
N GLY A 316 13.92 -4.26 -7.95
CA GLY A 316 15.36 -4.04 -7.81
C GLY A 316 15.92 -3.01 -8.80
N ILE A 317 17.01 -3.38 -9.49
CA ILE A 317 17.73 -2.54 -10.46
C ILE A 317 17.20 -2.69 -11.91
N ARG A 318 15.97 -3.18 -12.09
CA ARG A 318 15.39 -3.35 -13.43
C ARG A 318 15.29 -2.01 -14.16
N LYS A 319 15.52 -2.07 -15.47
CA LYS A 319 15.56 -0.91 -16.39
C LYS A 319 14.17 -0.55 -16.92
N VAL A 320 13.34 -1.58 -17.11
CA VAL A 320 11.98 -1.48 -17.64
C VAL A 320 11.00 -1.85 -16.53
N PRO A 321 9.97 -1.02 -16.27
CA PRO A 321 8.96 -1.34 -15.26
C PRO A 321 7.97 -2.38 -15.78
N ASP A 322 7.36 -3.09 -14.86
CA ASP A 322 6.10 -3.78 -15.11
C ASP A 322 4.97 -2.72 -15.03
N GLU A 323 4.12 -2.65 -16.05
CA GLU A 323 2.97 -1.73 -16.09
C GLU A 323 1.74 -2.46 -15.52
N LEU A 324 1.08 -1.85 -14.54
CA LEU A 324 -0.12 -2.42 -13.91
C LEU A 324 -1.30 -1.46 -14.09
N ASP A 325 -2.47 -2.06 -14.31
CA ASP A 325 -3.74 -1.37 -14.24
C ASP A 325 -4.26 -1.34 -12.79
N SER A 326 -5.05 -0.32 -12.49
CA SER A 326 -5.79 -0.22 -11.23
C SER A 326 -7.25 -0.62 -11.44
N VAL A 327 -7.80 -1.42 -10.52
CA VAL A 327 -9.23 -1.71 -10.45
C VAL A 327 -9.77 -1.05 -9.18
N ASN A 328 -10.74 -0.14 -9.32
CA ASN A 328 -11.30 0.64 -8.19
C ASN A 328 -10.21 1.32 -7.34
N ASN A 329 -9.21 1.94 -7.99
CA ASN A 329 -8.04 2.54 -7.35
C ASN A 329 -7.21 1.56 -6.49
N MET A 330 -7.36 0.25 -6.66
CA MET A 330 -6.53 -0.75 -6.01
C MET A 330 -5.65 -1.46 -7.03
N THR A 331 -4.45 -1.85 -6.62
CA THR A 331 -3.57 -2.70 -7.41
C THR A 331 -2.76 -3.63 -6.52
N CYS A 332 -2.21 -4.69 -7.13
CA CYS A 332 -1.34 -5.65 -6.46
C CYS A 332 0.07 -5.53 -7.05
N VAL A 333 1.00 -5.05 -6.23
CA VAL A 333 2.41 -4.91 -6.58
C VAL A 333 3.16 -6.16 -6.17
N LYS A 334 3.82 -6.81 -7.13
CA LYS A 334 4.71 -7.94 -6.85
C LYS A 334 6.12 -7.45 -6.54
N VAL A 335 6.62 -7.78 -5.36
CA VAL A 335 7.98 -7.52 -4.90
C VAL A 335 8.76 -8.83 -5.00
N TRP A 336 9.54 -9.00 -6.07
CA TRP A 336 10.33 -10.21 -6.30
C TRP A 336 11.70 -10.11 -5.62
N ASP A 337 12.38 -8.99 -5.86
CA ASP A 337 13.71 -8.70 -5.33
C ASP A 337 13.68 -8.24 -3.87
N GLN A 338 14.83 -7.80 -3.35
CA GLN A 338 14.95 -7.15 -2.04
C GLN A 338 14.12 -5.87 -1.93
N GLU A 339 13.64 -5.34 -3.06
CA GLU A 339 12.90 -4.10 -3.12
C GLU A 339 12.10 -3.94 -4.42
N ALA A 340 11.08 -3.09 -4.37
CA ALA A 340 10.39 -2.60 -5.55
C ALA A 340 10.10 -1.10 -5.42
N LEU A 341 10.34 -0.33 -6.48
CA LEU A 341 9.93 1.06 -6.58
C LEU A 341 8.62 1.15 -7.37
N VAL A 342 7.60 1.75 -6.77
CA VAL A 342 6.28 1.95 -7.37
C VAL A 342 6.12 3.44 -7.71
N ASN A 343 6.02 3.73 -9.00
CA ASN A 343 5.74 5.07 -9.50
C ASN A 343 4.32 5.12 -10.10
N ILE A 344 3.61 6.21 -9.86
CA ILE A 344 2.26 6.43 -10.38
C ILE A 344 2.29 7.57 -11.40
N ASP A 345 1.59 7.40 -12.52
CA ASP A 345 1.43 8.32 -13.66
C ASP A 345 2.69 8.68 -14.45
N ARG A 346 3.88 8.54 -13.85
CA ARG A 346 5.17 8.77 -14.51
C ARG A 346 6.14 7.64 -14.25
N LYS A 347 7.01 7.39 -15.23
CA LYS A 347 7.98 6.29 -15.17
C LYS A 347 9.16 6.60 -14.26
N TYR A 348 9.70 7.81 -14.29
CA TYR A 348 10.85 8.21 -13.46
C TYR A 348 10.45 9.33 -12.51
N ILE A 349 10.14 8.95 -11.27
CA ILE A 349 9.85 9.86 -10.15
C ILE A 349 10.79 9.51 -9.00
N SER A 350 11.37 10.51 -8.34
CA SER A 350 12.31 10.28 -7.23
C SER A 350 11.65 9.99 -5.89
N ASN A 351 10.39 10.40 -5.76
CA ASN A 351 9.55 10.22 -4.58
C ASN A 351 8.49 9.11 -4.76
N GLY A 352 8.75 8.14 -5.63
CA GLY A 352 7.90 6.94 -5.72
C GLY A 352 7.91 6.14 -4.41
N THR A 353 6.88 5.30 -4.25
CA THR A 353 6.76 4.44 -3.08
C THR A 353 7.74 3.28 -3.17
N LEU A 354 8.73 3.25 -2.27
CA LEU A 354 9.68 2.14 -2.19
C LEU A 354 9.15 1.06 -1.23
N LEU A 355 9.10 -0.18 -1.69
CA LEU A 355 8.79 -1.36 -0.89
C LEU A 355 10.09 -2.11 -0.63
N LEU A 356 10.47 -2.30 0.64
CA LEU A 356 11.74 -2.87 1.06
C LEU A 356 11.53 -4.19 1.78
N LYS A 357 11.99 -5.31 1.21
CA LYS A 357 12.00 -6.59 1.91
C LYS A 357 13.05 -6.55 3.02
N ARG A 358 12.59 -6.75 4.25
CA ARG A 358 13.45 -6.99 5.41
C ARG A 358 12.93 -8.18 6.22
N LYS A 359 13.86 -8.95 6.78
CA LYS A 359 13.52 -10.05 7.69
C LYS A 359 12.89 -9.42 8.93
N ARG A 360 11.63 -9.75 9.19
CA ARG A 360 10.99 -9.46 10.46
C ARG A 360 11.00 -10.71 11.30
N ASN A 361 11.58 -10.61 12.49
CA ASN A 361 11.24 -11.54 13.55
C ASN A 361 9.97 -11.00 14.19
N ILE A 362 8.82 -11.30 13.59
CA ILE A 362 7.55 -11.06 14.26
C ILE A 362 7.49 -12.12 15.35
N GLN A 363 7.62 -11.72 16.61
CA GLN A 363 7.29 -12.59 17.74
C GLN A 363 5.77 -12.70 17.76
N THR A 364 5.25 -13.66 17.00
CA THR A 364 3.87 -14.12 17.17
C THR A 364 3.87 -15.03 18.38
N HIS A 365 3.13 -14.65 19.41
CA HIS A 365 2.86 -15.52 20.54
C HIS A 365 1.55 -16.24 20.23
N ASP A 366 1.54 -17.57 20.28
CA ASP A 366 0.32 -18.34 20.08
C ASP A 366 -0.73 -17.87 21.09
N ALA A 367 -1.79 -17.20 20.63
CA ALA A 367 -3.00 -17.08 21.44
C ALA A 367 -3.65 -18.45 21.48
N GLY A 368 -3.71 -19.05 22.67
CA GLY A 368 -4.56 -20.21 22.89
C GLY A 368 -6.01 -19.80 22.68
N ILE A 369 -6.61 -20.22 21.57
CA ILE A 369 -8.05 -20.10 21.37
C ILE A 369 -8.67 -21.29 22.10
N TYR A 370 -9.72 -21.05 22.88
CA TYR A 370 -10.42 -22.10 23.59
C TYR A 370 -11.91 -22.04 23.27
N GLU A 371 -12.55 -23.19 23.12
CA GLU A 371 -14.00 -23.29 23.06
C GLU A 371 -14.51 -23.67 24.46
N LEU A 372 -15.51 -22.96 24.97
CA LEU A 372 -16.17 -23.34 26.23
C LEU A 372 -17.37 -24.23 25.89
N VAL A 373 -17.22 -25.54 26.07
CA VAL A 373 -18.30 -26.52 25.91
C VAL A 373 -18.71 -26.99 27.30
N GLY A 374 -19.89 -26.55 27.75
CA GLY A 374 -20.31 -26.69 29.15
C GLY A 374 -19.44 -25.86 30.09
N ASP A 375 -18.82 -26.49 31.08
CA ASP A 375 -17.88 -25.86 32.04
C ASP A 375 -16.40 -26.11 31.71
N THR A 376 -16.11 -26.63 30.50
CA THR A 376 -14.76 -27.08 30.11
C THR A 376 -14.20 -26.27 28.95
N TYR A 377 -12.95 -25.80 29.09
CA TYR A 377 -12.20 -25.13 28.03
C TYR A 377 -11.49 -26.18 27.16
N LEU A 378 -11.85 -26.25 25.88
CA LEU A 378 -11.20 -27.11 24.87
C LEU A 378 -10.28 -26.27 23.99
N SER A 379 -8.99 -26.65 23.87
CA SER A 379 -8.06 -25.88 23.03
C SER A 379 -8.40 -26.06 21.55
N PHE A 380 -8.53 -24.94 20.85
CA PHE A 380 -8.89 -24.87 19.45
C PHE A 380 -7.63 -24.99 18.60
N GLN A 381 -7.07 -26.19 18.51
CA GLN A 381 -6.01 -26.51 17.54
C GLN A 381 -6.66 -27.04 16.25
N GLU A 382 -6.55 -26.28 15.16
CA GLU A 382 -6.79 -26.70 13.76
C GLU A 382 -8.25 -26.94 13.29
N ARG A 383 -9.19 -26.01 13.53
CA ARG A 383 -10.44 -25.96 12.72
C ARG A 383 -10.75 -24.55 12.23
N ASP A 384 -10.90 -24.36 10.91
CA ASP A 384 -11.25 -23.06 10.28
C ASP A 384 -12.73 -22.66 10.45
N ALA A 385 -13.54 -23.52 11.07
CA ALA A 385 -14.97 -23.32 11.27
C ALA A 385 -15.40 -23.78 12.66
N CYS A 386 -16.11 -22.89 13.36
CA CYS A 386 -16.77 -23.19 14.63
C CYS A 386 -18.13 -23.81 14.33
N LYS A 387 -18.33 -25.08 14.71
CA LYS A 387 -19.60 -25.80 14.52
C LYS A 387 -20.34 -25.87 15.85
N TYR A 388 -21.60 -25.43 15.88
CA TYR A 388 -22.52 -25.51 17.03
C TYR A 388 -22.22 -24.60 18.24
N CYS A 389 -21.64 -23.41 18.03
CA CYS A 389 -21.33 -22.51 19.16
C CYS A 389 -22.06 -21.18 19.02
N ASN A 390 -23.03 -20.94 19.90
CA ASN A 390 -23.66 -19.63 20.08
C ASN A 390 -22.80 -18.67 20.94
N LYS A 391 -21.73 -19.20 21.53
CA LYS A 391 -20.80 -18.49 22.41
C LYS A 391 -19.37 -18.98 22.23
N ILE A 392 -18.42 -18.05 22.09
CA ILE A 392 -16.98 -18.34 21.99
C ILE A 392 -16.23 -17.49 23.03
N VAL A 393 -15.25 -18.08 23.71
CA VAL A 393 -14.43 -17.40 24.72
C VAL A 393 -12.96 -17.44 24.32
N PHE A 394 -12.37 -16.28 24.06
CA PHE A 394 -10.94 -16.18 23.80
C PHE A 394 -10.19 -15.88 25.09
N ARG A 395 -9.20 -16.69 25.43
CA ARG A 395 -8.24 -16.36 26.49
C ARG A 395 -6.95 -15.89 25.87
N THR A 396 -6.54 -14.68 26.21
CA THR A 396 -5.34 -14.07 25.64
C THR A 396 -4.38 -13.66 26.75
N GLU A 397 -3.15 -14.18 26.67
CA GLU A 397 -2.07 -13.78 27.58
C GLU A 397 -1.33 -12.53 27.10
N ASN A 398 -1.65 -12.07 25.87
CA ASN A 398 -1.02 -10.93 25.21
C ASN A 398 -2.07 -9.97 24.66
N PRO A 399 -1.74 -8.67 24.49
CA PRO A 399 -2.63 -7.68 23.89
C PRO A 399 -3.15 -8.14 22.52
N THR A 400 -4.43 -8.46 22.47
CA THR A 400 -5.10 -9.01 21.29
C THR A 400 -6.34 -8.15 21.01
N ASP A 401 -6.49 -7.72 19.77
CA ASP A 401 -7.69 -7.05 19.27
C ASP A 401 -8.56 -8.07 18.53
N PHE A 402 -9.87 -7.98 18.72
CA PHE A 402 -10.87 -8.80 18.07
C PHE A 402 -11.81 -7.91 17.28
N ILE A 403 -12.05 -8.29 16.03
CA ILE A 403 -13.04 -7.64 15.17
C ILE A 403 -14.09 -8.68 14.82
N LEU A 404 -15.29 -8.54 15.38
CA LEU A 404 -16.45 -9.33 15.01
C LEU A 404 -17.18 -8.61 13.87
N VAL A 405 -17.30 -9.28 12.73
CA VAL A 405 -18.11 -8.85 11.59
C VAL A 405 -19.34 -9.73 11.58
N ARG A 406 -20.48 -9.13 11.93
CA ARG A 406 -21.78 -9.80 11.90
C ARG A 406 -22.22 -10.03 10.46
N SER A 407 -23.00 -11.08 10.24
CA SER A 407 -23.61 -11.43 8.95
C SER A 407 -24.49 -10.33 8.35
N ASP A 408 -25.02 -9.42 9.16
CA ASP A 408 -25.75 -8.21 8.72
C ASP A 408 -24.84 -7.03 8.33
N GLY A 409 -23.51 -7.20 8.44
CA GLY A 409 -22.49 -6.19 8.13
C GLY A 409 -22.10 -5.28 9.29
N LYS A 410 -22.69 -5.44 10.49
CA LYS A 410 -22.29 -4.67 11.67
C LYS A 410 -20.90 -5.11 12.16
N ILE A 411 -20.07 -4.15 12.55
CA ILE A 411 -18.70 -4.40 13.03
C ILE A 411 -18.57 -4.03 14.50
N GLU A 412 -18.11 -4.96 15.31
CA GLU A 412 -17.83 -4.77 16.74
C GLU A 412 -16.34 -4.99 17.00
N LYS A 413 -15.74 -4.12 17.81
CA LYS A 413 -14.31 -4.17 18.15
C LYS A 413 -14.16 -4.31 19.66
N ASN A 414 -13.43 -5.33 20.07
CA ASN A 414 -13.00 -5.55 21.45
C ASN A 414 -11.49 -5.82 21.47
N GLY A 415 -10.84 -5.71 22.63
CA GLY A 415 -9.43 -6.07 22.72
C GLY A 415 -8.81 -5.79 24.09
N GLY A 416 -7.65 -6.40 24.32
CA GLY A 416 -6.90 -6.30 25.57
C GLY A 416 -6.20 -7.61 25.96
N ILE A 417 -5.96 -7.79 27.24
CA ILE A 417 -5.40 -9.02 27.84
C ILE A 417 -6.48 -9.63 28.73
N GLY A 418 -6.65 -10.96 28.68
CA GLY A 418 -7.61 -11.69 29.50
C GLY A 418 -8.64 -12.47 28.67
N ASP A 419 -9.81 -12.70 29.27
CA ASP A 419 -10.89 -13.50 28.71
C ASP A 419 -11.90 -12.61 27.99
N PHE A 420 -12.15 -12.89 26.71
CA PHE A 420 -13.09 -12.17 25.85
C PHE A 420 -14.19 -13.10 25.37
N THR A 421 -15.42 -12.79 25.74
CA THR A 421 -16.60 -13.58 25.38
C THR A 421 -17.37 -12.93 24.24
N PHE A 422 -17.67 -13.71 23.22
CA PHE A 422 -18.58 -13.34 22.13
C PHE A 422 -19.82 -14.22 22.23
N GLU A 423 -20.97 -13.60 22.44
CA GLU A 423 -22.27 -14.26 22.54
C GLU A 423 -23.17 -13.87 21.36
N ASP A 424 -24.28 -14.60 21.20
CA ASP A 424 -25.29 -14.40 20.16
C ASP A 424 -24.71 -14.50 18.74
N LEU A 425 -23.77 -15.42 18.51
CA LEU A 425 -23.15 -15.60 17.20
C LEU A 425 -24.13 -16.25 16.21
N ASN A 426 -24.19 -15.72 14.99
CA ASN A 426 -25.04 -16.23 13.91
C ASN A 426 -24.21 -16.93 12.83
N ASN A 427 -24.87 -17.78 12.04
CA ASN A 427 -24.26 -18.42 10.88
C ASN A 427 -23.77 -17.35 9.88
N GLY A 428 -22.50 -17.41 9.52
CA GLY A 428 -21.85 -16.42 8.65
C GLY A 428 -21.20 -15.24 9.36
N ASP A 429 -21.28 -15.14 10.69
CA ASP A 429 -20.47 -14.20 11.46
C ASP A 429 -18.97 -14.56 11.35
N LEU A 430 -18.11 -13.54 11.31
CA LEU A 430 -16.66 -13.68 11.21
C LEU A 430 -15.96 -13.01 12.38
N ILE A 431 -15.04 -13.72 13.04
CA ILE A 431 -14.19 -13.15 14.09
C ILE A 431 -12.75 -13.07 13.57
N CYS A 432 -12.27 -11.86 13.37
CA CYS A 432 -10.88 -11.59 13.03
C CYS A 432 -10.08 -11.35 14.33
N VAL A 433 -9.06 -12.17 14.55
CA VAL A 433 -8.16 -12.06 15.71
C VAL A 433 -6.88 -11.36 15.28
N LEU A 434 -6.58 -10.22 15.89
CA LEU A 434 -5.38 -9.44 15.60
C LEU A 434 -4.48 -9.37 16.83
N GLN A 435 -3.20 -9.63 16.66
CA GLN A 435 -2.20 -9.40 17.71
C GLN A 435 -1.13 -8.48 17.19
N SER A 436 -0.77 -7.47 17.98
CA SER A 436 0.18 -6.44 17.55
C SER A 436 -0.20 -5.83 16.19
N LYS A 437 -1.51 -5.69 15.94
CA LYS A 437 -2.12 -5.19 14.68
C LYS A 437 -1.91 -6.08 13.45
N PHE A 438 -1.44 -7.31 13.61
CA PHE A 438 -1.41 -8.31 12.55
C PHE A 438 -2.59 -9.25 12.70
N LEU A 439 -3.28 -9.57 11.61
CA LEU A 439 -4.28 -10.63 11.59
C LEU A 439 -3.58 -11.97 11.81
N VAL A 440 -3.90 -12.62 12.93
CA VAL A 440 -3.34 -13.92 13.31
C VAL A 440 -4.29 -15.04 12.87
N ASN A 441 -5.60 -14.81 12.97
CA ASN A 441 -6.59 -15.82 12.62
C ASN A 441 -7.91 -15.17 12.14
N ILE A 442 -8.67 -15.90 11.31
CA ILE A 442 -10.07 -15.60 10.98
C ILE A 442 -10.89 -16.83 11.31
N ILE A 443 -11.88 -16.67 12.18
CA ILE A 443 -12.80 -17.75 12.55
C ILE A 443 -14.14 -17.48 11.88
N SER A 444 -14.58 -18.46 11.08
CA SER A 444 -15.92 -18.45 10.51
C SER A 444 -16.90 -19.21 11.41
N VAL A 445 -18.03 -18.59 11.74
CA VAL A 445 -19.10 -19.23 12.51
C VAL A 445 -20.02 -19.97 11.54
N SER A 446 -20.12 -21.29 11.68
CA SER A 446 -21.03 -22.12 10.89
C SER A 446 -21.94 -22.93 11.81
N ILE A 447 -23.22 -22.57 11.84
CA ILE A 447 -24.21 -23.28 12.65
C ILE A 447 -24.96 -24.23 11.70
N GLU A 448 -24.63 -25.54 11.75
CA GLU A 448 -25.37 -26.57 11.03
C GLU A 448 -26.73 -26.80 11.73
N GLU A 449 -27.85 -26.66 11.00
CA GLU A 449 -29.17 -27.08 11.50
C GLU A 449 -29.19 -28.61 11.62
N GLU A 450 -29.25 -29.15 12.83
CA GLU A 450 -29.36 -30.59 13.07
C GLU A 450 -30.66 -31.15 12.45
N ARG A 451 -30.52 -31.91 11.37
CA ARG A 451 -31.54 -32.88 10.96
C ARG A 451 -31.30 -34.17 11.72
N CYS A 452 -32.08 -34.45 12.77
CA CYS A 452 -32.04 -35.75 13.45
C CYS A 452 -32.36 -36.90 12.47
N ASN A 453 -31.36 -37.73 12.22
CA ASN A 453 -31.48 -39.02 11.53
C ASN A 453 -31.52 -40.14 12.59
N THR A 454 -32.69 -40.38 13.17
CA THR A 454 -32.96 -41.65 13.86
C THR A 454 -33.57 -42.63 12.85
N GLU A 455 -32.86 -43.72 12.57
CA GLU A 455 -33.37 -44.83 11.75
C GLU A 455 -34.45 -45.57 12.55
N ILE A 456 -35.71 -45.21 12.32
CA ILE A 456 -36.85 -45.83 12.99
C ILE A 456 -37.08 -47.24 12.43
N ASN A 457 -37.01 -48.26 13.29
CA ASN A 457 -37.24 -49.66 12.93
C ASN A 457 -38.74 -49.91 12.64
N ASP A 458 -39.09 -49.91 11.36
CA ASP A 458 -40.47 -50.02 10.86
C ASP A 458 -41.19 -51.31 11.27
N ASP A 459 -40.47 -52.43 11.42
CA ASP A 459 -41.07 -53.70 11.84
C ASP A 459 -41.59 -53.63 13.28
N VAL A 460 -40.82 -53.01 14.17
CA VAL A 460 -41.20 -52.82 15.59
C VAL A 460 -42.41 -51.90 15.68
N LEU A 461 -42.40 -50.79 14.92
CA LEU A 461 -43.49 -49.85 14.87
C LEU A 461 -44.80 -50.50 14.37
N TYR A 462 -44.71 -51.35 13.35
CA TYR A 462 -45.88 -52.05 12.81
C TYR A 462 -46.49 -53.01 13.83
N GLN A 463 -45.66 -53.79 14.54
CA GLN A 463 -46.11 -54.70 15.60
C GLN A 463 -46.82 -53.95 16.74
N MET A 464 -46.35 -52.75 17.09
CA MET A 464 -47.01 -51.91 18.09
C MET A 464 -48.38 -51.43 17.62
N PHE A 465 -48.51 -51.00 16.35
CA PHE A 465 -49.82 -50.62 15.80
C PHE A 465 -50.85 -51.75 15.86
N GLU A 466 -50.44 -52.99 15.56
CA GLU A 466 -51.34 -54.15 15.67
C GLU A 466 -51.66 -54.48 17.14
N LYS A 467 -50.67 -54.42 18.05
CA LYS A 467 -50.86 -54.68 19.48
C LYS A 467 -51.90 -53.74 20.12
N TYR A 468 -51.90 -52.45 19.75
CA TYR A 468 -52.74 -51.43 20.40
C TYR A 468 -54.01 -51.04 19.60
N LYS A 469 -54.30 -51.72 18.48
CA LYS A 469 -55.39 -51.41 17.53
C LYS A 469 -56.78 -51.28 18.15
N GLY A 470 -57.07 -52.04 19.22
CA GLY A 470 -58.36 -52.09 19.91
C GLY A 470 -58.48 -51.23 21.18
N THR A 471 -57.47 -50.44 21.50
CA THR A 471 -57.45 -49.64 22.75
C THR A 471 -58.12 -48.27 22.59
N LYS A 472 -58.50 -47.65 23.72
CA LYS A 472 -59.16 -46.35 23.74
C LYS A 472 -58.32 -45.30 23.01
N LYS A 473 -58.90 -44.68 21.99
CA LYS A 473 -58.24 -43.65 21.19
C LYS A 473 -58.43 -42.27 21.82
N VAL A 474 -57.37 -41.46 21.78
CA VAL A 474 -57.36 -40.06 22.19
C VAL A 474 -56.97 -39.19 21.00
N ARG A 475 -57.30 -37.90 21.07
CA ARG A 475 -56.95 -36.94 20.02
C ARG A 475 -55.44 -36.76 19.99
N LEU A 476 -54.89 -36.70 18.78
CA LEU A 476 -53.45 -36.58 18.58
C LEU A 476 -52.91 -35.23 19.10
N PRO A 477 -51.89 -35.21 19.98
CA PRO A 477 -51.17 -33.99 20.33
C PRO A 477 -50.47 -33.38 19.11
N TYR A 478 -50.33 -32.05 19.09
CA TYR A 478 -49.79 -31.32 17.93
C TYR A 478 -48.33 -31.71 17.62
N LYS A 479 -47.48 -31.84 18.65
CA LYS A 479 -46.06 -32.26 18.50
C LYS A 479 -45.97 -33.64 17.85
N THR A 480 -46.68 -34.63 18.39
CA THR A 480 -46.74 -36.00 17.87
C THR A 480 -47.29 -36.05 16.43
N ARG A 481 -48.19 -35.14 16.06
CA ARG A 481 -48.73 -35.05 14.70
C ARG A 481 -47.68 -34.67 13.66
N ILE A 482 -46.82 -33.69 14.00
CA ILE A 482 -45.72 -33.27 13.13
C ILE A 482 -44.73 -34.42 12.97
N GLN A 483 -44.34 -35.05 14.09
CA GLN A 483 -43.40 -36.18 14.06
C GLN A 483 -43.91 -37.36 13.23
N ILE A 484 -45.20 -37.73 13.36
CA ILE A 484 -45.81 -38.79 12.54
C ILE A 484 -45.83 -38.40 11.05
N PHE A 485 -46.08 -37.12 10.73
CA PHE A 485 -46.09 -36.64 9.35
C PHE A 485 -44.72 -36.74 8.70
N GLU A 486 -43.65 -36.44 9.45
CA GLU A 486 -42.26 -36.56 8.97
C GLU A 486 -41.81 -38.02 8.87
N MET A 487 -42.29 -38.89 9.76
CA MET A 487 -41.95 -40.32 9.78
C MET A 487 -42.64 -41.13 8.69
N GLN A 488 -43.87 -40.79 8.29
CA GLN A 488 -44.68 -41.64 7.39
C GLN A 488 -44.03 -41.94 6.04
N ASP A 489 -43.10 -41.10 5.59
CA ASP A 489 -42.37 -41.27 4.32
C ASP A 489 -41.07 -42.07 4.48
N LYS A 490 -40.62 -42.28 5.73
CA LYS A 490 -39.44 -43.07 6.08
C LYS A 490 -39.76 -44.54 6.33
N VAL A 491 -41.03 -44.87 6.60
CA VAL A 491 -41.49 -46.24 6.89
C VAL A 491 -42.38 -46.80 5.77
N LYS A 492 -42.32 -48.11 5.51
CA LYS A 492 -43.11 -48.82 4.48
C LYS A 492 -44.28 -49.62 5.06
N LEU A 493 -44.07 -50.44 6.08
CA LEU A 493 -45.07 -51.33 6.67
C LEU A 493 -46.07 -50.55 7.52
N SER A 494 -45.56 -49.67 8.39
CA SER A 494 -46.38 -48.86 9.31
C SER A 494 -47.10 -47.70 8.63
N ARG A 495 -46.74 -47.37 7.39
CA ARG A 495 -47.23 -46.18 6.67
C ARG A 495 -48.76 -46.08 6.62
N LYS A 496 -49.44 -47.19 6.34
CA LYS A 496 -50.92 -47.21 6.28
C LYS A 496 -51.55 -46.83 7.62
N HIS A 497 -50.97 -47.29 8.74
CA HIS A 497 -51.47 -46.97 10.07
C HIS A 497 -51.21 -45.51 10.45
N LEU A 498 -50.02 -44.98 10.11
CA LEU A 498 -49.68 -43.57 10.34
C LEU A 498 -50.57 -42.62 9.54
N VAL A 499 -50.76 -42.88 8.25
CA VAL A 499 -51.65 -42.09 7.38
C VAL A 499 -53.10 -42.14 7.89
N SER A 500 -53.57 -43.33 8.29
CA SER A 500 -54.91 -43.47 8.87
C SER A 500 -55.06 -42.67 10.17
N THR A 501 -54.02 -42.62 10.98
CA THR A 501 -53.99 -41.92 12.27
C THR A 501 -53.96 -40.40 12.08
N LEU A 502 -53.19 -39.89 11.11
CA LEU A 502 -53.20 -38.48 10.72
C LEU A 502 -54.55 -38.04 10.16
N LYS A 503 -55.21 -38.91 9.37
CA LYS A 503 -56.54 -38.64 8.81
C LYS A 503 -57.64 -38.65 9.87
N SER A 504 -57.62 -39.62 10.79
CA SER A 504 -58.61 -39.69 11.87
C SER A 504 -58.32 -38.70 13.01
N ASN A 505 -57.10 -38.16 13.06
CA ASN A 505 -56.58 -37.31 14.13
C ASN A 505 -56.69 -37.94 15.54
N CYS A 506 -56.67 -39.27 15.60
CA CYS A 506 -56.85 -40.05 16.81
C CYS A 506 -55.94 -41.28 16.82
N ILE A 507 -55.25 -41.52 17.94
CA ILE A 507 -54.34 -42.65 18.15
C ILE A 507 -54.60 -43.28 19.52
N SER A 508 -54.16 -44.52 19.74
CA SER A 508 -54.18 -45.14 21.07
C SER A 508 -53.38 -44.28 22.06
N ALA A 509 -53.95 -44.00 23.23
CA ALA A 509 -53.25 -43.26 24.28
C ALA A 509 -51.94 -43.94 24.70
N ALA A 510 -51.92 -45.28 24.74
CA ALA A 510 -50.73 -46.04 25.09
C ALA A 510 -49.63 -45.94 24.02
N LEU A 511 -50.01 -45.71 22.75
CA LEU A 511 -49.06 -45.60 21.65
C LEU A 511 -48.42 -44.21 21.57
N ILE A 512 -49.02 -43.18 22.16
CA ILE A 512 -48.42 -41.83 22.20
C ILE A 512 -47.13 -41.87 23.00
N ASN A 513 -47.18 -42.39 24.23
CA ASN A 513 -46.00 -42.44 25.10
C ASN A 513 -44.86 -43.24 24.47
N VAL A 514 -45.19 -44.35 23.81
CA VAL A 514 -44.18 -45.19 23.13
C VAL A 514 -43.60 -44.50 21.90
N LEU A 515 -44.41 -43.75 21.14
CA LEU A 515 -43.90 -42.96 20.03
C LEU A 515 -43.02 -41.81 20.51
N GLU A 516 -43.37 -41.17 21.62
CA GLU A 516 -42.55 -40.12 22.22
C GLU A 516 -41.20 -40.69 22.70
N GLU A 517 -41.18 -41.88 23.33
CA GLU A 517 -39.93 -42.57 23.70
C GLU A 517 -39.05 -42.91 22.49
N ILE A 518 -39.63 -43.41 21.39
CA ILE A 518 -38.86 -43.77 20.17
C ILE A 518 -38.33 -42.54 19.43
N LEU A 519 -38.94 -41.36 19.62
CA LEU A 519 -38.63 -40.14 18.88
C LEU A 519 -37.81 -39.13 19.69
N ASP A 520 -37.76 -39.28 21.01
CA ASP A 520 -36.87 -38.51 21.91
C ASP A 520 -35.54 -39.26 22.20
N GLU A 521 -35.41 -40.55 21.82
CA GLU A 521 -34.11 -41.25 21.55
C GLU A 521 -33.60 -40.91 20.15
#